data_AF-A0A928HRA2-F1
#
_entry.id   AF-A0A928HRA2-F1
#
_cell.length_a   1.000
_cell.length_b   1.000
_cell.length_c   1.000
_cell.angle_alpha   90.00
_cell.angle_beta   90.00
_cell.angle_gamma   90.00
#
_symmetry.space_group_name_H-M   'P 1'
#
loop_
_entity.id
_entity.type
_entity.pdbx_description
1 polymer ?
#
loop_
_entity_poly.entity_id
_entity_poly.type
_entity_poly.pdbx_seq_one_letter_code
_entity_poly.pdbx_strand_id
1 'polypeptide(L)'
;MTSYRNKFATHKTEAEKRLAFSQAVQNDELAYFSNGKKVPLYNFCLQSERVEFIGGLWRVQDKFPYDVQKVRDIEVVLAEKLSHTERIPFEYWRAYRIGENCYGRYLSAQPDTIVAKYEASKNCVYWGYGDTIEQARAFLGIKLFDQYMDLIHATACRNARNNQKK
;
A
#
# COMPACT_ATOMS: atom_id res chain seq x y z
N MET A 1 -9.15 0.50 -13.97
CA MET A 1 -8.29 1.21 -12.99
C MET A 1 -9.17 2.05 -12.11
N THR A 2 -9.24 1.74 -10.82
CA THR A 2 -9.94 2.57 -9.83
C THR A 2 -9.24 3.92 -9.79
N SER A 3 -9.96 5.01 -10.06
CA SER A 3 -9.39 6.37 -10.01
C SER A 3 -8.88 6.64 -8.60
N TYR A 4 -7.59 6.88 -8.45
CA TYR A 4 -6.97 7.25 -7.19
C TYR A 4 -7.18 8.75 -6.94
N ARG A 5 -7.90 9.11 -5.87
CA ARG A 5 -8.05 10.50 -5.45
C ARG A 5 -6.99 10.86 -4.42
N ASN A 6 -6.35 12.00 -4.61
CA ASN A 6 -5.35 12.50 -3.69
C ASN A 6 -6.00 12.89 -2.34
N LYS A 7 -5.41 12.46 -1.22
CA LYS A 7 -5.93 12.73 0.14
C LYS A 7 -5.90 14.22 0.50
N PHE A 8 -4.99 14.97 -0.12
CA PHE A 8 -4.85 16.42 0.06
C PHE A 8 -5.81 17.24 -0.82
N ALA A 9 -6.61 16.60 -1.67
CA ALA A 9 -7.59 17.29 -2.49
C ALA A 9 -8.58 18.09 -1.62
N THR A 10 -8.79 19.35 -2.01
CA THR A 10 -9.68 20.29 -1.31
C THR A 10 -11.14 19.83 -1.44
N HIS A 11 -11.57 19.58 -2.68
CA HIS A 11 -12.90 19.07 -2.97
C HIS A 11 -12.97 17.60 -2.56
N LYS A 12 -13.99 17.20 -1.80
CA LYS A 12 -14.12 15.83 -1.28
C LYS A 12 -15.04 14.98 -2.15
N THR A 13 -15.99 15.61 -2.85
CA THR A 13 -16.89 14.93 -3.78
C THR A 13 -16.52 15.23 -5.23
N GLU A 14 -16.91 14.34 -6.15
CA GLU A 14 -16.75 14.58 -7.59
C GLU A 14 -17.61 15.75 -8.08
N ALA A 15 -18.79 15.96 -7.47
CA ALA A 15 -19.68 17.05 -7.83
C ALA A 15 -19.07 18.43 -7.51
N GLU A 16 -18.54 18.61 -6.29
CA GLU A 16 -17.82 19.82 -5.89
C GLU A 16 -16.64 20.11 -6.83
N LYS A 17 -15.85 19.06 -7.11
CA LYS A 17 -14.68 19.16 -7.99
C LYS A 17 -15.09 19.60 -9.38
N ARG A 18 -16.14 19.01 -9.96
CA ARG A 18 -16.62 19.35 -11.30
C ARG A 18 -17.08 20.80 -11.39
N LEU A 19 -17.82 21.30 -10.39
CA LEU A 19 -18.28 22.68 -10.37
C LEU A 19 -17.09 23.66 -10.30
N ALA A 20 -16.19 23.45 -9.34
CA ALA A 20 -15.00 24.27 -9.17
C ALA A 20 -14.08 24.23 -10.40
N PHE A 21 -13.89 23.04 -10.98
CA PHE A 21 -13.09 22.87 -12.20
C PHE A 21 -13.70 23.64 -13.37
N SER A 22 -15.01 23.56 -13.56
CA SER A 22 -15.70 24.26 -14.66
C SER A 22 -15.57 25.78 -14.54
N GLN A 23 -15.69 26.30 -13.32
CA GLN A 23 -15.49 27.73 -13.05
C GLN A 23 -14.03 28.15 -13.27
N ALA A 24 -13.07 27.36 -12.80
CA ALA A 24 -11.64 27.63 -12.99
C ALA A 24 -11.23 27.61 -14.47
N VAL A 25 -11.82 26.70 -15.27
CA VAL A 25 -11.62 26.68 -16.73
C VAL A 25 -12.14 27.95 -17.38
N GLN A 26 -13.32 28.46 -16.97
CA GLN A 26 -13.86 29.73 -17.48
C GLN A 26 -13.01 30.95 -17.09
N ASN A 27 -12.26 30.84 -15.99
CA ASN A 27 -11.36 31.87 -15.51
C ASN A 27 -9.92 31.75 -16.08
N ASP A 28 -9.71 30.91 -17.10
CA ASP A 28 -8.40 30.65 -17.72
C ASP A 28 -7.31 30.24 -16.71
N GLU A 29 -7.69 29.51 -15.65
CA GLU A 29 -6.71 29.02 -14.67
C GLU A 29 -5.71 28.03 -15.28
N LEU A 30 -4.57 27.86 -14.59
CA LEU A 30 -3.49 26.98 -15.01
C LEU A 30 -3.46 25.68 -14.20
N ALA A 31 -3.11 24.59 -14.88
CA ALA A 31 -2.72 23.33 -14.27
C ALA A 31 -1.20 23.23 -14.14
N TYR A 32 -0.75 22.77 -12.97
CA TYR A 32 0.67 22.71 -12.58
C TYR A 32 1.14 21.25 -12.52
N PHE A 33 2.23 20.95 -13.22
CA PHE A 33 2.90 19.64 -13.15
C PHE A 33 3.96 19.61 -12.03
N SER A 34 4.36 18.41 -11.61
CA SER A 34 5.43 18.21 -10.61
C SER A 34 6.80 18.70 -11.09
N ASN A 35 7.07 18.64 -12.39
CA ASN A 35 8.30 19.14 -13.00
C ASN A 35 8.35 20.67 -13.22
N GLY A 36 7.36 21.41 -12.68
CA GLY A 36 7.29 22.87 -12.79
C GLY A 36 6.64 23.39 -14.08
N LYS A 37 6.33 22.53 -15.05
CA LYS A 37 5.57 22.92 -16.25
C LYS A 37 4.17 23.39 -15.85
N LYS A 38 3.65 24.39 -16.57
CA LYS A 38 2.29 24.91 -16.43
C LYS A 38 1.61 24.86 -17.79
N VAL A 39 0.34 24.49 -17.80
CA VAL A 39 -0.49 24.52 -19.01
C VAL A 39 -1.89 25.03 -18.65
N PRO A 40 -2.64 25.60 -19.60
CA PRO A 40 -4.03 25.96 -19.34
C PRO A 40 -4.87 24.78 -18.85
N LEU A 41 -5.72 25.02 -17.86
CA LEU A 41 -6.57 23.99 -17.23
C LEU A 41 -7.58 23.40 -18.21
N TYR A 42 -8.04 24.18 -19.19
CA TYR A 42 -9.00 23.73 -20.21
C TYR A 42 -8.48 22.53 -21.03
N ASN A 43 -7.15 22.32 -21.09
CA ASN A 43 -6.56 21.15 -21.73
C ASN A 43 -6.95 19.82 -21.06
N PHE A 44 -7.51 19.87 -19.85
CA PHE A 44 -7.98 18.72 -19.08
C PHE A 44 -9.51 18.59 -19.04
N CYS A 45 -10.28 19.31 -19.86
CA CYS A 45 -11.75 19.24 -19.84
C CYS A 45 -12.31 17.81 -20.02
N LEU A 46 -11.65 16.99 -20.83
CA LEU A 46 -12.05 15.58 -21.04
C LEU A 46 -11.37 14.60 -20.06
N GLN A 47 -10.51 15.11 -19.16
CA GLN A 47 -9.67 14.32 -18.25
C GLN A 47 -9.56 15.01 -16.88
N SER A 48 -10.68 15.52 -16.36
CA SER A 48 -10.70 16.27 -15.08
C SER A 48 -10.26 15.42 -13.87
N GLU A 49 -10.32 14.10 -13.98
CA GLU A 49 -9.77 13.15 -13.01
C GLU A 49 -8.25 13.23 -12.88
N ARG A 50 -7.55 13.76 -13.89
CA ARG A 50 -6.09 13.90 -13.89
C ARG A 50 -5.58 15.14 -13.16
N VAL A 51 -6.47 15.99 -12.64
CA VAL A 51 -6.09 17.18 -11.87
C VAL A 51 -6.81 17.19 -10.54
N GLU A 52 -6.17 17.77 -9.51
CA GLU A 52 -6.75 17.98 -8.20
C GLU A 52 -6.44 19.39 -7.71
N PHE A 53 -7.40 20.04 -7.04
CA PHE A 53 -7.17 21.34 -6.43
C PHE A 53 -6.55 21.17 -5.04
N ILE A 54 -5.25 21.46 -4.91
CA ILE A 54 -4.45 21.19 -3.70
C ILE A 54 -3.54 22.38 -3.39
N GLY A 55 -3.72 22.95 -2.19
CA GLY A 55 -2.91 24.07 -1.73
C GLY A 55 -3.08 25.33 -2.59
N GLY A 56 -4.31 25.59 -3.03
CA GLY A 56 -4.67 26.78 -3.81
C GLY A 56 -4.35 26.70 -5.32
N LEU A 57 -3.90 25.55 -5.83
CA LEU A 57 -3.55 25.38 -7.25
C LEU A 57 -4.16 24.09 -7.81
N TRP A 58 -4.51 24.10 -9.11
CA TRP A 58 -4.83 22.90 -9.85
C TRP A 58 -3.56 22.13 -10.20
N ARG A 59 -3.38 20.96 -9.60
CA ARG A 59 -2.19 20.13 -9.76
C ARG A 59 -2.50 18.90 -10.58
N VAL A 60 -1.73 18.70 -11.64
CA VAL A 60 -1.80 17.48 -12.45
C VAL A 60 -1.29 16.32 -11.61
N GLN A 61 -2.08 15.27 -11.49
CA GLN A 61 -1.72 14.07 -10.76
C GLN A 61 -0.85 13.18 -11.65
N ASP A 62 0.33 12.87 -11.13
CA ASP A 62 1.29 11.98 -11.77
C ASP A 62 0.73 10.56 -11.78
N LYS A 63 0.93 9.87 -12.91
CA LYS A 63 0.56 8.46 -13.00
C LYS A 63 1.45 7.66 -12.07
N PHE A 64 0.85 6.74 -11.31
CA PHE A 64 1.57 5.80 -10.47
C PHE A 64 1.54 4.41 -11.13
N PRO A 65 2.61 4.01 -11.85
CA PRO A 65 2.59 2.81 -12.71
C PRO A 65 2.89 1.51 -11.95
N TYR A 66 2.99 1.55 -10.62
CA TYR A 66 3.37 0.41 -9.81
C TYR A 66 2.16 -0.30 -9.20
N ASP A 67 2.25 -1.62 -9.11
CA ASP A 67 1.25 -2.44 -8.45
C ASP A 67 1.31 -2.25 -6.93
N VAL A 68 0.18 -1.82 -6.38
CA VAL A 68 0.05 -1.53 -4.94
C VAL A 68 -0.47 -2.76 -4.22
N GLN A 69 0.33 -3.26 -3.28
CA GLN A 69 -0.06 -4.31 -2.36
C GLN A 69 -0.47 -3.69 -1.02
N LYS A 70 -1.66 -4.02 -0.54
CA LYS A 70 -2.06 -3.71 0.83
C LYS A 70 -1.49 -4.79 1.75
N VAL A 71 -0.65 -4.38 2.69
CA VAL A 71 -0.03 -5.24 3.71
C VAL A 71 -0.52 -4.73 5.05
N ARG A 72 -1.55 -5.41 5.60
CA ARG A 72 -2.27 -4.97 6.80
C ARG A 72 -2.83 -3.55 6.62
N ASP A 73 -2.28 -2.60 7.37
CA ASP A 73 -2.66 -1.18 7.47
C ASP A 73 -1.85 -0.27 6.54
N ILE A 74 -0.81 -0.78 5.87
CA ILE A 74 0.03 0.02 4.96
C ILE A 74 -0.15 -0.40 3.49
N GLU A 75 0.11 0.55 2.59
CA GLU A 75 0.23 0.31 1.14
C GLU A 75 1.71 0.31 0.75
N VAL A 76 2.13 -0.73 0.02
CA VAL A 76 3.52 -0.92 -0.41
C VAL A 76 3.61 -1.38 -1.85
N VAL A 77 4.78 -1.20 -2.46
CA VAL A 77 5.16 -1.83 -3.73
C VAL A 77 6.23 -2.87 -3.43
N LEU A 78 5.98 -4.14 -3.78
CA LEU A 78 6.95 -5.21 -3.61
C LEU A 78 8.07 -5.06 -4.66
N ALA A 79 9.32 -5.09 -4.22
CA ALA A 79 10.48 -4.81 -5.06
C ALA A 79 11.27 -6.07 -5.40
N GLU A 80 11.90 -6.68 -4.40
CA GLU A 80 12.82 -7.80 -4.57
C GLU A 80 12.47 -8.90 -3.58
N LYS A 81 12.34 -10.14 -4.06
CA LYS A 81 12.19 -11.31 -3.19
C LYS A 81 13.52 -11.63 -2.53
N LEU A 82 13.54 -11.71 -1.21
CA LEU A 82 14.72 -12.07 -0.44
C LEU A 82 14.85 -13.59 -0.33
N SER A 83 16.06 -14.09 -0.57
CA SER A 83 16.40 -15.47 -0.26
C SER A 83 16.52 -15.65 1.25
N HIS A 84 15.79 -16.62 1.79
CA HIS A 84 15.90 -16.97 3.20
C HIS A 84 15.69 -18.46 3.39
N THR A 85 16.38 -19.04 4.37
CA THR A 85 16.32 -20.47 4.66
C THR A 85 15.73 -20.66 6.05
N GLU A 86 14.41 -20.78 6.11
CA GLU A 86 13.69 -21.15 7.33
C GLU A 86 12.95 -22.48 7.14
N ARG A 87 12.69 -23.18 8.25
CA ARG A 87 11.88 -24.42 8.22
C ARG A 87 10.42 -24.13 7.87
N ILE A 88 9.93 -22.93 8.17
CA ILE A 88 8.57 -22.48 7.85
C ILE A 88 8.63 -21.78 6.50
N PRO A 89 7.71 -22.05 5.56
CA PRO A 89 7.73 -21.48 4.21
C PRO A 89 7.24 -20.03 4.19
N PHE A 90 7.92 -19.14 4.90
CA PHE A 90 7.73 -17.70 4.78
C PHE A 90 8.41 -17.18 3.51
N GLU A 91 7.74 -16.26 2.83
CA GLU A 91 8.36 -15.48 1.76
C GLU A 91 8.67 -14.08 2.27
N TYR A 92 9.86 -13.57 1.95
CA TYR A 92 10.30 -12.24 2.34
C TYR A 92 10.56 -11.38 1.11
N TRP A 93 10.23 -10.10 1.22
CA TRP A 93 10.37 -9.14 0.14
C TRP A 93 10.92 -7.82 0.69
N ARG A 94 11.86 -7.20 -0.02
CA ARG A 94 12.08 -5.75 0.09
C ARG A 94 10.88 -5.06 -0.57
N ALA A 95 10.38 -4.02 0.07
CA ALA A 95 9.27 -3.24 -0.45
C ALA A 95 9.50 -1.74 -0.24
N TYR A 96 8.85 -0.94 -1.07
CA TYR A 96 8.79 0.50 -0.93
C TYR A 96 7.47 0.87 -0.24
N ARG A 97 7.54 1.67 0.83
CA ARG A 97 6.34 2.36 1.32
C ARG A 97 5.89 3.41 0.31
N ILE A 98 4.57 3.49 0.11
CA ILE A 98 3.99 4.48 -0.79
C ILE A 98 3.82 5.80 -0.03
N GLY A 99 4.55 6.81 -0.47
CA GLY A 99 4.35 8.19 -0.05
C GLY A 99 3.28 8.87 -0.89
N GLU A 100 2.75 9.98 -0.39
CA GLU A 100 1.81 10.84 -1.12
C GLU A 100 2.20 12.30 -0.97
N ASN A 101 2.13 13.05 -2.06
CA ASN A 101 2.37 14.49 -2.10
C ASN A 101 1.26 15.20 -2.92
N CYS A 102 1.41 16.49 -3.17
CA CYS A 102 0.42 17.30 -3.90
C CYS A 102 0.22 16.90 -5.38
N TYR A 103 1.07 16.04 -5.93
CA TYR A 103 1.02 15.56 -7.30
C TYR A 103 0.68 14.06 -7.38
N GLY A 104 0.42 13.40 -6.24
CA GLY A 104 -0.02 12.01 -6.19
C GLY A 104 0.92 11.12 -5.39
N ARG A 105 0.88 9.83 -5.68
CA ARG A 105 1.70 8.80 -5.02
C ARG A 105 3.13 8.83 -5.54
N TYR A 106 4.08 8.57 -4.66
CA TYR A 106 5.50 8.42 -5.01
C TYR A 106 6.15 7.29 -4.22
N LEU A 107 7.29 6.81 -4.71
CA LEU A 107 8.15 5.87 -4.00
C LEU A 107 9.38 6.61 -3.47
N SER A 108 9.88 6.18 -2.31
CA SER A 108 11.21 6.56 -1.84
C SER A 108 12.29 6.09 -2.82
N ALA A 109 13.48 6.72 -2.74
CA ALA A 109 14.60 6.36 -3.62
C ALA A 109 15.10 4.91 -3.40
N GLN A 110 14.87 4.35 -2.21
CA GLN A 110 15.28 2.99 -1.84
C GLN A 110 14.17 2.27 -1.07
N PRO A 111 14.07 0.93 -1.18
CA PRO A 111 13.16 0.13 -0.37
C PRO A 111 13.51 0.29 1.11
N ASP A 112 12.52 0.61 1.93
CA ASP A 112 12.69 0.98 3.33
C ASP A 112 12.02 0.01 4.29
N THR A 113 11.32 -1.02 3.79
CA THR A 113 10.62 -1.99 4.63
C THR A 113 10.77 -3.40 4.09
N ILE A 114 10.75 -4.37 5.01
CA ILE A 114 10.65 -5.79 4.71
C ILE A 114 9.20 -6.24 4.89
N VAL A 115 8.69 -6.96 3.91
CA VAL A 115 7.36 -7.59 3.94
C VAL A 115 7.56 -9.10 4.04
N ALA A 116 6.83 -9.73 4.94
CA ALA A 116 6.75 -11.17 5.08
C ALA A 116 5.36 -11.67 4.65
N LYS A 117 5.32 -12.76 3.92
CA LYS A 117 4.09 -13.45 3.48
C LYS A 117 4.13 -14.89 3.98
N TYR A 118 3.01 -15.37 4.49
CA TYR A 118 2.78 -16.78 4.77
C TYR A 118 1.50 -17.24 4.11
N GLU A 119 1.58 -18.30 3.32
CA GLU A 119 0.42 -18.90 2.68
C GLU A 119 0.09 -20.23 3.37
N ALA A 120 -0.92 -20.21 4.24
CA ALA A 120 -1.35 -21.39 4.99
C ALA A 120 -2.17 -22.35 4.11
N SER A 121 -2.95 -21.79 3.18
CA SER A 121 -3.70 -22.49 2.14
C SER A 121 -4.08 -21.51 1.02
N LYS A 122 -4.66 -22.01 -0.08
CA LYS A 122 -5.05 -21.20 -1.25
C LYS A 122 -5.87 -19.94 -0.93
N ASN A 123 -6.63 -19.94 0.16
CA ASN A 123 -7.50 -18.82 0.55
C ASN A 123 -7.05 -18.13 1.85
N CYS A 124 -5.89 -18.50 2.39
CA CYS A 124 -5.45 -18.07 3.71
C CYS A 124 -4.01 -17.57 3.64
N VAL A 125 -3.88 -16.28 3.34
CA VAL A 125 -2.59 -15.59 3.21
C VAL A 125 -2.46 -14.57 4.33
N TYR A 126 -1.40 -14.70 5.11
CA TYR A 126 -1.02 -13.75 6.15
C TYR A 126 0.13 -12.89 5.67
N TRP A 127 0.07 -11.62 6.05
CA TRP A 127 1.07 -10.64 5.69
C TRP A 127 1.57 -9.91 6.94
N GLY A 128 2.87 -9.68 7.01
CA GLY A 128 3.54 -8.90 8.04
C GLY A 128 4.53 -7.92 7.40
N TYR A 129 4.91 -6.88 8.15
CA TYR A 129 5.96 -5.96 7.73
C TYR A 129 6.79 -5.52 8.94
N GLY A 130 8.00 -5.06 8.66
CA GLY A 130 8.93 -4.49 9.63
C GLY A 130 10.13 -3.86 8.94
N ASP A 131 11.08 -3.38 9.73
CA ASP A 131 12.35 -2.84 9.21
C ASP A 131 13.37 -3.97 9.01
N THR A 132 13.13 -5.12 9.63
CA THR A 132 13.94 -6.35 9.55
C THR A 132 13.06 -7.57 9.25
N ILE A 133 13.70 -8.68 8.82
CA ILE A 133 13.04 -9.97 8.59
C ILE A 133 12.39 -10.47 9.90
N GLU A 134 13.10 -10.34 11.02
CA GLU A 134 12.65 -10.79 12.32
C GLU A 134 11.39 -10.06 12.77
N GLN A 135 11.35 -8.73 12.59
CA GLN A 135 10.18 -7.91 12.90
C GLN A 135 9.00 -8.27 12.00
N ALA A 136 9.22 -8.37 10.69
CA ALA A 136 8.17 -8.74 9.75
C ALA A 136 7.60 -10.14 10.05
N ARG A 137 8.46 -11.08 10.45
CA ARG A 137 8.10 -12.45 10.85
C ARG A 137 7.39 -12.50 12.20
N ALA A 138 7.76 -11.68 13.17
CA ALA A 138 7.20 -11.72 14.53
C ALA A 138 5.67 -11.59 14.51
N PHE A 139 5.13 -10.71 13.66
CA PHE A 139 3.69 -10.58 13.50
C PHE A 139 3.03 -11.87 12.99
N LEU A 140 3.63 -12.51 11.98
CA LEU A 140 3.13 -13.78 11.44
C LEU A 140 3.19 -14.88 12.50
N GLY A 141 4.26 -14.92 13.30
CA GLY A 141 4.39 -15.85 14.42
C GLY A 141 3.26 -15.71 15.43
N ILE A 142 2.93 -14.49 15.84
CA ILE A 142 1.81 -14.21 16.77
C ILE A 142 0.48 -14.66 16.13
N LYS A 143 0.23 -14.30 14.86
CA LYS A 143 -1.02 -14.67 14.18
C LYS A 143 -1.21 -16.17 14.00
N LEU A 144 -0.15 -16.88 13.66
CA LEU A 144 -0.19 -18.33 13.55
C LEU A 144 -0.35 -18.98 14.92
N PHE A 145 0.28 -18.43 15.96
CA PHE A 145 0.05 -18.89 17.32
C PHE A 145 -1.42 -18.73 17.71
N ASP A 146 -2.00 -17.53 17.57
CA ASP A 146 -3.42 -17.27 17.91
C ASP A 146 -4.37 -18.22 17.17
N GLN A 147 -4.10 -18.48 15.89
CA GLN A 147 -4.98 -19.30 15.06
C GLN A 147 -4.86 -20.80 15.36
N TYR A 148 -3.65 -21.28 15.66
CA TYR A 148 -3.38 -22.71 15.84
C TYR A 148 -3.12 -23.08 17.30
N MET A 149 -3.36 -22.18 18.25
CA MET A 149 -3.11 -22.36 19.68
C MET A 149 -3.70 -23.67 20.19
N ASP A 150 -4.99 -23.90 19.92
CA ASP A 150 -5.70 -25.12 20.34
C ASP A 150 -5.10 -26.40 19.74
N LEU A 151 -4.71 -26.35 18.47
CA LEU A 151 -4.08 -27.48 17.79
C LEU A 151 -2.70 -27.79 18.38
N ILE A 152 -1.92 -26.73 18.67
CA ILE A 152 -0.59 -26.84 19.29
C ILE A 152 -0.74 -27.44 20.69
N HIS A 153 -1.67 -26.94 21.51
CA HIS A 153 -1.94 -27.44 22.84
C HIS A 153 -2.43 -28.90 22.83
N ALA A 154 -3.37 -29.25 21.96
CA ALA A 154 -3.87 -30.62 21.85
C ALA A 154 -2.76 -31.61 21.45
N THR A 155 -1.86 -31.21 20.55
CA THR A 155 -0.73 -32.04 20.10
C THR A 155 0.32 -32.17 21.20
N ALA A 156 0.64 -31.08 21.92
CA ALA A 156 1.56 -31.10 23.06
C ALA A 156 1.06 -32.02 24.18
N CYS A 157 -0.23 -31.93 24.55
CA CYS A 157 -0.86 -32.81 25.54
C CYS A 157 -0.83 -34.28 25.12
N ARG A 158 -1.07 -34.58 23.83
CA ARG A 158 -0.99 -35.94 23.30
C ARG A 158 0.44 -36.50 23.40
N ASN A 159 1.44 -35.71 23.03
CA ASN A 159 2.85 -36.13 23.10
C ASN A 159 3.32 -36.32 24.56
N ALA A 160 2.92 -35.45 25.47
CA ALA A 160 3.20 -35.59 26.91
C ALA A 160 2.61 -36.89 27.47
N ARG A 161 1.35 -37.21 27.13
CA ARG A 161 0.71 -38.49 27.51
C ARG A 161 1.43 -39.71 26.95
N ASN A 162 1.98 -39.63 25.74
CA ASN A 162 2.72 -40.74 25.14
C ASN A 162 4.09 -40.95 25.79
N ASN A 163 4.75 -39.88 26.22
CA ASN A 163 6.04 -39.96 26.92
C ASN A 163 5.90 -40.46 28.37
N GLN A 164 4.76 -40.24 29.03
CA GLN A 164 4.47 -40.79 30.37
C GLN A 164 4.10 -42.28 30.37
N LYS A 165 3.82 -42.86 29.20
CA LYS A 165 3.47 -44.29 29.03
C LYS A 165 4.67 -45.16 28.62
N LYS A 166 5.86 -44.57 28.53
CA LYS A 166 7.14 -45.26 28.39
C LYS A 166 7.85 -45.26 29.73
#